data_AF-A0A6L3XCZ4-F1
#
_entry.id   AF-A0A6L3XCZ4-F1
#
_cell.length_a   1.000
_cell.length_b   1.000
_cell.length_c   1.000
_cell.angle_alpha   90.00
_cell.angle_beta   90.00
_cell.angle_gamma   90.00
#
_symmetry.space_group_name_H-M   'P 1'
#
loop_
_entity.id
_entity.type
_entity.pdbx_description
1 polymer ?
#
loop_
_entity_poly.entity_id
_entity_poly.type
_entity_poly.pdbx_seq_one_letter_code
_entity_poly.pdbx_strand_id
1 'polypeptide(L)'
;LLDELNTPLSTCGTCAGYLRQVWEGCGHPLRAGQSLWRPYETLNPAVRLQMLEAAATAISLIEMRDISPPGEHAKLFWSEPQTGFTSGLSAKTPKPEPVDHWQRAVQAIDEAIIEARHDPETARSLFALASYGRLDPASLEQLRATFAKEGIPPEFLSHYVPDGPFACLRQNDGLSDKF
;
A
#
# COMPACT_ATOMS: atom_id res chain seq x y z
N LEU A 1 7.94 28.59 -12.02
CA LEU A 1 6.73 29.26 -12.55
C LEU A 1 6.96 30.71 -12.99
N LEU A 2 7.51 31.59 -12.14
CA LEU A 2 7.69 33.01 -12.48
C LEU A 2 8.69 33.24 -13.64
N ASP A 3 9.75 32.43 -13.70
CA ASP A 3 10.73 32.51 -14.80
C ASP A 3 10.12 32.07 -16.14
N GLU A 4 9.27 31.05 -16.11
CA GLU A 4 8.51 30.56 -17.26
C GLU A 4 7.51 31.61 -17.75
N LEU A 5 6.83 32.31 -16.85
CA LEU A 5 5.96 33.44 -17.20
C LEU A 5 6.71 34.63 -17.78
N ASN A 6 7.98 34.81 -17.41
CA ASN A 6 8.86 35.83 -17.96
C ASN A 6 9.58 35.38 -19.25
N THR A 7 9.35 34.16 -19.72
CA THR A 7 9.98 33.63 -20.93
C THR A 7 9.32 34.24 -22.18
N PRO A 8 10.10 34.75 -23.16
CA PRO A 8 9.55 35.20 -24.44
C PRO A 8 8.80 34.09 -25.18
N LEU A 9 7.67 34.41 -25.81
CA LEU A 9 6.91 33.39 -26.58
C LEU A 9 7.71 32.77 -27.72
N SER A 10 8.65 33.53 -28.31
CA SER A 10 9.54 33.05 -29.38
C SER A 10 10.44 31.89 -28.93
N THR A 11 10.76 31.80 -27.63
CA THR A 11 11.58 30.72 -27.07
C THR A 11 10.75 29.58 -26.50
N CYS A 12 9.41 29.73 -26.43
CA CYS A 12 8.54 28.81 -25.71
C CYS A 12 7.94 27.70 -26.60
N GLY A 13 8.15 27.73 -27.91
CA GLY A 13 7.71 26.70 -28.85
C GLY A 13 6.23 26.32 -28.67
N THR A 14 5.96 25.03 -28.48
CA THR A 14 4.61 24.48 -28.26
C THR A 14 3.95 24.93 -26.96
N CYS A 15 4.71 25.44 -25.98
CA CYS A 15 4.17 25.92 -24.70
C CYS A 15 3.72 27.39 -24.74
N ALA A 16 3.95 28.09 -25.86
CA ALA A 16 3.57 29.50 -26.02
C ALA A 16 2.05 29.73 -25.90
N GLY A 17 1.23 28.73 -26.28
CA GLY A 17 -0.23 28.78 -26.15
C GLY A 17 -0.67 28.90 -24.69
N TYR A 18 -0.09 28.11 -23.80
CA TYR A 18 -0.42 28.14 -22.37
C TYR A 18 -0.05 29.47 -21.74
N LEU A 19 1.13 30.03 -22.06
CA LEU A 19 1.52 31.34 -21.56
C LEU A 19 0.55 32.43 -22.01
N ARG A 20 0.10 32.41 -23.28
CA ARG A 20 -0.89 33.37 -23.77
C ARG A 20 -2.20 33.28 -22.99
N GLN A 21 -2.70 32.07 -22.77
CA GLN A 21 -3.94 31.83 -22.03
C GLN A 21 -3.86 32.31 -20.57
N VAL A 22 -2.72 32.14 -19.91
CA VAL A 22 -2.49 32.67 -18.54
C VAL A 22 -2.55 34.20 -18.53
N TRP A 23 -1.80 34.86 -19.41
CA TRP A 23 -1.73 36.33 -19.46
C TRP A 23 -3.07 36.96 -19.86
N GLU A 24 -3.82 36.31 -20.75
CA GLU A 24 -5.19 36.69 -21.09
C GLU A 24 -6.14 36.52 -19.89
N GLY A 25 -6.01 35.43 -19.14
CA GLY A 25 -6.82 35.16 -17.95
C GLY A 25 -6.66 36.17 -16.82
N CYS A 26 -5.48 36.79 -16.66
CA CYS A 26 -5.25 37.86 -15.69
C CYS A 26 -5.47 39.27 -16.27
N GLY A 27 -5.76 39.40 -17.57
CA GLY A 27 -6.01 40.68 -18.23
C GLY A 27 -4.77 41.58 -18.42
N HIS A 28 -3.56 41.04 -18.27
CA HIS A 28 -2.31 41.80 -18.38
C HIS A 28 -1.59 41.52 -19.70
N PRO A 29 -0.79 42.48 -20.21
CA PRO A 29 0.05 42.21 -21.36
C PRO A 29 1.06 41.10 -21.04
N LEU A 30 1.47 40.35 -22.08
CA LEU A 30 2.50 39.32 -21.96
C LEU A 30 3.72 39.84 -21.20
N ARG A 31 4.21 39.03 -20.25
CA ARG A 31 5.36 39.36 -19.39
C ARG A 31 5.16 40.67 -18.62
N ALA A 32 3.93 41.05 -18.31
CA ALA A 32 3.59 42.35 -17.70
C ALA A 32 4.14 43.55 -18.49
N GLY A 33 4.22 43.43 -19.83
CA GLY A 33 4.71 44.48 -20.73
C GLY A 33 6.23 44.57 -20.83
N GLN A 34 6.96 43.60 -20.26
CA GLN A 34 8.43 43.60 -20.31
C GLN A 34 8.96 43.18 -21.67
N SER A 35 9.88 43.98 -22.22
CA SER A 35 10.64 43.65 -23.43
C SER A 35 11.91 42.85 -23.12
N LEU A 36 12.65 43.26 -22.07
CA LEU A 36 13.90 42.63 -21.64
C LEU A 36 13.67 41.69 -20.46
N TRP A 37 14.43 40.60 -20.37
CA TRP A 37 14.39 39.71 -19.20
C TRP A 37 15.06 40.39 -18.02
N ARG A 38 14.43 40.27 -16.84
CA ARG A 38 14.92 40.78 -15.56
C ARG A 38 14.50 39.82 -14.44
N PRO A 39 15.34 39.61 -13.42
CA PRO A 39 14.95 38.87 -12.22
C PRO A 39 13.76 39.54 -11.53
N TYR A 40 12.85 38.73 -10.98
CA TYR A 40 11.61 39.19 -10.35
C TYR A 40 11.87 40.26 -9.28
N GLU A 41 12.89 40.08 -8.45
CA GLU A 41 13.26 40.94 -7.33
C GLU A 41 13.61 42.37 -7.76
N THR A 42 14.06 42.52 -9.01
CA THR A 42 14.49 43.80 -9.58
C THR A 42 13.37 44.54 -10.31
N LEU A 43 12.17 43.95 -10.40
CA LEU A 43 11.04 44.53 -11.10
C LEU A 43 10.38 45.64 -10.25
N ASN A 44 9.82 46.62 -10.97
CA ASN A 44 8.98 47.65 -10.37
C ASN A 44 7.83 47.00 -9.58
N PRO A 45 7.41 47.58 -8.45
CA PRO A 45 6.37 47.00 -7.59
C PRO A 45 5.07 46.64 -8.35
N ALA A 46 4.62 47.51 -9.26
CA ALA A 46 3.43 47.25 -10.07
C ALA A 46 3.60 46.04 -11.01
N VAL A 47 4.77 45.89 -11.62
CA VAL A 47 5.10 44.76 -12.50
C VAL A 47 5.23 43.47 -11.69
N ARG A 48 5.81 43.55 -10.48
CA ARG A 48 5.85 42.40 -9.55
C ARG A 48 4.46 41.91 -9.18
N LEU A 49 3.53 42.83 -8.92
CA LEU A 49 2.15 42.47 -8.62
C LEU A 49 1.49 41.76 -9.82
N GLN A 50 1.63 42.30 -11.02
CA GLN A 50 1.10 41.67 -12.24
C GLN A 50 1.70 40.28 -12.51
N MET A 51 3.00 40.11 -12.25
CA MET A 51 3.66 38.80 -12.36
C MET A 51 3.12 37.79 -11.33
N LEU A 52 2.82 38.24 -10.10
CA LEU A 52 2.19 37.39 -9.08
C LEU A 52 0.75 37.03 -9.44
N GLU A 53 -0.01 37.99 -9.98
CA GLU A 53 -1.38 37.75 -10.46
C GLU A 53 -1.38 36.73 -11.61
N ALA A 54 -0.47 36.86 -12.58
CA ALA A 54 -0.30 35.87 -13.63
C ALA A 54 0.10 34.49 -13.09
N ALA A 55 0.95 34.43 -12.06
CA ALA A 55 1.30 33.17 -11.40
C ALA A 55 0.11 32.54 -10.68
N ALA A 56 -0.70 33.33 -9.97
CA ALA A 56 -1.93 32.86 -9.34
C ALA A 56 -2.93 32.33 -10.40
N THR A 57 -3.14 33.07 -11.49
CA THR A 57 -3.98 32.63 -12.61
C THR A 57 -3.47 31.34 -13.23
N ALA A 58 -2.15 31.19 -13.43
CA ALA A 58 -1.57 29.94 -13.93
C ALA A 58 -1.87 28.77 -13.00
N ILE A 59 -1.70 28.95 -11.69
CA ILE A 59 -2.01 27.91 -10.69
C ILE A 59 -3.49 27.52 -10.77
N SER A 60 -4.41 28.50 -10.79
CA SER A 60 -5.84 28.22 -10.89
C SER A 60 -6.22 27.49 -12.18
N LEU A 61 -5.65 27.87 -13.33
CA LEU A 61 -5.93 27.19 -14.60
C LEU A 61 -5.37 25.76 -14.63
N ILE A 62 -4.21 25.52 -14.00
CA ILE A 62 -3.64 24.17 -13.87
C ILE A 62 -4.48 23.31 -12.91
N GLU A 63 -4.93 23.90 -11.80
CA GLU A 63 -5.77 23.26 -10.81
C GLU A 63 -7.09 22.79 -11.44
N MET A 64 -7.76 23.67 -12.20
CA MET A 64 -9.01 23.39 -12.92
C MET A 64 -8.83 22.48 -14.15
N ARG A 65 -7.59 22.15 -14.53
CA ARG A 65 -7.24 21.38 -15.75
C ARG A 65 -7.57 22.09 -17.06
N ASP A 66 -7.83 23.39 -17.04
CA ASP A 66 -8.03 24.22 -18.23
C ASP A 66 -6.74 24.37 -19.04
N ILE A 67 -5.59 24.27 -18.38
CA ILE A 67 -4.28 24.09 -19.01
C ILE A 67 -3.57 22.89 -18.41
N SER A 68 -2.92 22.09 -19.26
CA SER A 68 -2.07 20.97 -18.83
C SER A 68 -0.64 21.16 -19.36
N PRO A 69 0.16 22.03 -18.72
CA PRO A 69 1.54 22.25 -19.15
C PRO A 69 2.35 20.96 -19.00
N PRO A 70 3.27 20.66 -19.94
CA PRO A 70 4.02 19.40 -19.95
C PRO A 70 5.16 19.33 -18.92
N GLY A 71 5.35 20.37 -18.11
CA GLY A 71 6.46 20.47 -17.16
C GLY A 71 6.41 19.40 -16.06
N GLU A 72 7.58 18.91 -15.64
CA GLU A 72 7.74 17.88 -14.60
C GLU A 72 6.97 18.22 -13.31
N HIS A 73 7.03 19.49 -12.92
CA HIS A 73 6.42 20.01 -11.70
C HIS A 73 4.97 20.48 -11.87
N ALA A 74 4.39 20.42 -13.08
CA ALA A 74 3.01 20.84 -13.32
C ALA A 74 2.01 20.07 -12.43
N LYS A 75 2.35 18.82 -12.09
CA LYS A 75 1.55 17.95 -11.24
C LYS A 75 1.38 18.46 -9.81
N LEU A 76 2.28 19.32 -9.33
CA LEU A 76 2.21 19.91 -7.99
C LEU A 76 1.06 20.91 -7.82
N PHE A 77 0.58 21.50 -8.92
CA PHE A 77 -0.51 22.47 -8.92
C PHE A 77 -1.86 21.83 -9.27
N TRP A 78 -1.90 20.53 -9.46
CA TRP A 78 -3.16 19.82 -9.59
C TRP A 78 -3.88 19.82 -8.25
N SER A 79 -5.22 19.87 -8.28
CA SER A 79 -6.00 19.63 -7.08
C SER A 79 -5.48 18.36 -6.42
N GLU A 80 -5.19 18.47 -5.12
CA GLU A 80 -4.80 17.33 -4.32
C GLU A 80 -5.84 16.24 -4.59
N PRO A 81 -5.41 15.00 -4.95
CA PRO A 81 -6.33 13.89 -4.94
C PRO A 81 -7.08 13.95 -3.61
N GLN A 82 -8.40 13.83 -3.63
CA GLN A 82 -9.19 13.75 -2.41
C GLN A 82 -8.90 12.40 -1.71
N THR A 83 -7.65 12.14 -1.36
CA THR A 83 -7.24 11.25 -0.29
C THR A 83 -7.75 11.91 0.97
N GLY A 84 -8.99 11.57 1.34
CA GLY A 84 -9.66 12.14 2.50
C GLY A 84 -8.69 12.26 3.65
N PHE A 85 -8.56 13.46 4.21
CA PHE A 85 -7.55 13.80 5.21
C PHE A 85 -7.47 12.70 6.26
N THR A 86 -6.41 11.91 6.17
CA THR A 86 -6.14 10.90 7.18
C THR A 86 -5.36 11.61 8.26
N SER A 87 -5.85 11.57 9.50
CA SER A 87 -5.13 12.06 10.69
C SER A 87 -3.84 11.26 10.97
N GLY A 88 -3.08 10.86 9.94
CA GLY A 88 -2.10 9.77 9.97
C GLY A 88 -2.73 8.37 9.93
N LEU A 89 -4.07 8.27 9.86
CA LEU A 89 -4.80 7.00 9.83
C LEU A 89 -5.35 6.75 8.44
N SER A 90 -4.53 6.17 7.56
CA SER A 90 -4.87 5.80 6.18
C SER A 90 -6.36 5.44 6.03
N ALA A 91 -7.08 6.15 5.17
CA ALA A 91 -8.37 5.75 4.63
C ALA A 91 -8.09 4.55 3.73
N LYS A 92 -7.81 3.41 4.38
CA LYS A 92 -7.87 2.11 3.77
C LYS A 92 -9.21 2.08 3.05
N THR A 93 -9.18 1.79 1.75
CA THR A 93 -10.25 1.00 1.12
C THR A 93 -10.78 0.04 2.18
N PRO A 94 -12.11 -0.12 2.39
CA PRO A 94 -12.59 -1.04 3.42
C PRO A 94 -11.83 -2.34 3.19
N LYS A 95 -10.86 -2.61 4.08
CA LYS A 95 -10.13 -3.85 3.99
C LYS A 95 -11.25 -4.87 4.15
N PRO A 96 -11.32 -5.91 3.30
CA PRO A 96 -12.19 -7.03 3.63
C PRO A 96 -11.96 -7.29 5.12
N GLU A 97 -13.06 -7.30 5.90
CA GLU A 97 -13.00 -7.33 7.37
C GLU A 97 -11.83 -8.21 7.77
N PRO A 98 -10.91 -7.71 8.62
CA PRO A 98 -9.70 -8.45 8.94
C PRO A 98 -10.15 -9.84 9.34
N VAL A 99 -9.91 -10.81 8.45
CA VAL A 99 -10.37 -12.16 8.66
C VAL A 99 -9.67 -12.57 9.92
N ASP A 100 -10.45 -12.90 10.95
CA ASP A 100 -9.88 -13.42 12.18
C ASP A 100 -9.35 -14.82 11.86
N HIS A 101 -8.10 -14.84 11.36
CA HIS A 101 -7.41 -16.05 10.97
C HIS A 101 -7.27 -17.00 12.15
N TRP A 102 -7.25 -16.47 13.38
CA TRP A 102 -7.24 -17.28 14.58
C TRP A 102 -8.61 -17.92 14.82
N GLN A 103 -9.70 -17.15 14.75
CA GLN A 103 -11.06 -17.71 14.89
C GLN A 103 -11.34 -18.76 13.81
N ARG A 104 -10.91 -18.51 12.56
CA ARG A 104 -11.03 -19.48 11.46
C ARG A 104 -10.19 -20.74 11.69
N ALA A 105 -8.99 -20.59 12.25
CA ALA A 105 -8.15 -21.73 12.61
C ALA A 105 -8.76 -22.56 13.75
N VAL A 106 -9.30 -21.91 14.78
CA VAL A 106 -10.00 -22.59 15.88
C VAL A 106 -11.21 -23.36 15.35
N GLN A 107 -12.02 -22.74 14.49
CA GLN A 107 -13.14 -23.42 13.85
C GLN A 107 -12.70 -24.64 13.02
N ALA A 108 -11.62 -24.51 12.23
CA ALA A 108 -11.10 -25.62 11.44
C ALA A 108 -10.58 -26.77 12.31
N ILE A 109 -10.01 -26.47 13.49
CA ILE A 109 -9.59 -27.50 14.45
C ILE A 109 -10.81 -28.19 15.06
N ASP A 110 -11.85 -27.44 15.45
CA ASP A 110 -13.09 -28.01 15.98
C ASP A 110 -13.78 -28.93 14.96
N GLU A 111 -13.84 -28.49 13.69
CA GLU A 111 -14.34 -29.31 12.58
C GLU A 111 -13.49 -30.58 12.39
N ALA A 112 -12.16 -30.47 12.42
CA ALA A 112 -11.26 -31.61 12.32
C ALA A 112 -11.40 -32.59 13.51
N ILE A 113 -11.71 -32.11 14.72
CA ILE A 113 -12.00 -32.98 15.87
C ILE A 113 -13.29 -33.76 15.65
N ILE A 114 -14.34 -33.11 15.13
CA ILE A 114 -15.61 -33.78 14.81
C ILE A 114 -15.42 -34.83 13.72
N GLU A 115 -14.65 -34.51 12.68
CA GLU A 115 -14.32 -35.42 11.58
C GLU A 115 -13.44 -36.59 12.05
N ALA A 116 -12.42 -36.33 12.88
CA ALA A 116 -11.53 -37.35 13.45
C ALA A 116 -12.26 -38.41 14.29
N ARG A 117 -13.47 -38.12 14.81
CA ARG A 117 -14.29 -39.12 15.50
C ARG A 117 -14.81 -40.22 14.55
N HIS A 118 -14.91 -39.91 13.26
CA HIS A 118 -15.54 -40.78 12.26
C HIS A 118 -14.56 -41.18 11.14
N ASP A 119 -13.48 -40.43 10.95
CA ASP A 119 -12.46 -40.70 9.92
C ASP A 119 -11.07 -40.98 10.53
N PRO A 120 -10.50 -42.18 10.29
CA PRO A 120 -9.19 -42.55 10.83
C PRO A 120 -8.03 -41.73 10.25
N GLU A 121 -8.10 -41.27 9.00
CA GLU A 121 -7.02 -40.49 8.37
C GLU A 121 -6.93 -39.07 8.96
N THR A 122 -8.08 -38.43 9.20
CA THR A 122 -8.16 -37.14 9.89
C THR A 122 -7.69 -37.25 11.33
N ALA A 123 -8.04 -38.33 12.05
CA ALA A 123 -7.55 -38.59 13.40
C ALA A 123 -6.02 -38.70 13.46
N ARG A 124 -5.41 -39.42 12.51
CA ARG A 124 -3.94 -39.55 12.39
C ARG A 124 -3.28 -38.22 12.07
N SER A 125 -3.86 -37.45 11.16
CA SER A 125 -3.34 -36.13 10.76
C SER A 125 -3.39 -35.13 11.92
N LEU A 126 -4.50 -35.09 12.66
CA LEU A 126 -4.65 -34.27 13.86
C LEU A 126 -3.69 -34.71 14.98
N PHE A 127 -3.49 -36.01 15.15
CA PHE A 127 -2.53 -36.55 16.11
C PHE A 127 -1.08 -36.19 15.75
N ALA A 128 -0.71 -36.27 14.47
CA ALA A 128 0.61 -35.86 13.99
C ALA A 128 0.85 -34.34 14.14
N LEU A 129 -0.18 -33.51 13.95
CA LEU A 129 -0.11 -32.08 14.28
C LEU A 129 0.07 -31.84 15.78
N ALA A 130 -0.71 -32.51 16.63
CA ALA A 130 -0.68 -32.30 18.08
C ALA A 130 0.57 -32.89 18.77
N SER A 131 1.21 -33.89 18.15
CA SER A 131 2.49 -34.46 18.59
C SER A 131 3.71 -33.68 18.08
N TYR A 132 3.52 -32.61 17.30
CA TYR A 132 4.63 -31.80 16.80
C TYR A 132 5.47 -31.23 17.95
N GLY A 133 6.77 -31.56 17.97
CA GLY A 133 7.70 -31.18 19.04
C GLY A 133 7.70 -32.11 20.27
N ARG A 134 6.86 -33.16 20.30
CA ARG A 134 6.80 -34.17 21.37
C ARG A 134 6.88 -35.57 20.78
N LEU A 135 8.05 -36.20 20.93
CA LEU A 135 8.30 -37.56 20.43
C LEU A 135 8.59 -38.55 21.57
N ASP A 136 8.55 -38.11 22.83
CA ASP A 136 8.74 -39.03 23.94
C ASP A 136 7.51 -39.94 24.13
N PRO A 137 7.71 -41.23 24.43
CA PRO A 137 6.60 -42.20 24.50
C PRO A 137 5.55 -41.83 25.55
N ALA A 138 5.97 -41.24 26.66
CA ALA A 138 5.09 -40.84 27.75
C ALA A 138 4.13 -39.70 27.33
N SER A 139 4.63 -38.69 26.63
CA SER A 139 3.80 -37.59 26.10
C SER A 139 2.84 -38.07 25.01
N LEU A 140 3.25 -39.03 24.17
CA LEU A 140 2.37 -39.61 23.16
C LEU A 140 1.23 -40.42 23.79
N GLU A 141 1.50 -41.21 24.84
CA GLU A 141 0.46 -41.92 25.59
C GLU A 141 -0.52 -40.95 26.27
N GLN A 142 -0.01 -39.88 26.88
CA GLN A 142 -0.85 -38.83 27.45
C GLN A 142 -1.72 -38.13 26.39
N LEU A 143 -1.17 -37.92 25.19
CA LEU A 143 -1.91 -37.36 24.06
C LEU A 143 -3.01 -38.32 23.59
N ARG A 144 -2.73 -39.62 23.46
CA ARG A 144 -3.73 -40.65 23.13
C ARG A 144 -4.87 -40.68 24.15
N ALA A 145 -4.56 -40.59 25.45
CA ALA A 145 -5.57 -40.51 26.51
C ALA A 145 -6.44 -39.25 26.38
N THR A 146 -5.85 -38.12 25.95
CA THR A 146 -6.60 -36.88 25.70
C THR A 146 -7.53 -37.02 24.49
N PHE A 147 -7.07 -37.63 23.40
CA PHE A 147 -7.88 -37.88 22.21
C PHE A 147 -9.04 -38.84 22.49
N ALA A 148 -8.81 -39.89 23.29
CA ALA A 148 -9.86 -40.80 23.73
C ALA A 148 -10.93 -40.08 24.57
N LYS A 149 -10.53 -39.11 25.42
CA LYS A 149 -11.46 -38.28 26.19
C LYS A 149 -12.33 -37.38 25.30
N GLU A 150 -11.78 -36.90 24.19
CA GLU A 150 -12.51 -36.10 23.18
C GLU A 150 -13.40 -36.95 22.25
N GLY A 151 -13.49 -38.26 22.49
CA GLY A 151 -14.37 -39.19 21.78
C GLY A 151 -13.78 -39.73 20.47
N ILE A 152 -12.48 -39.53 20.22
CA ILE A 152 -11.80 -40.11 19.06
C ILE A 152 -11.50 -41.59 19.37
N PRO A 153 -11.94 -42.54 18.52
CA PRO A 153 -11.73 -43.96 18.77
C PRO A 153 -10.24 -44.31 18.94
N PRO A 154 -9.85 -44.99 20.03
CA PRO A 154 -8.45 -45.35 20.27
C PRO A 154 -7.89 -46.29 19.19
N GLU A 155 -8.78 -47.00 18.49
CA GLU A 155 -8.46 -47.93 17.40
C GLU A 155 -7.81 -47.22 16.19
N PHE A 156 -8.07 -45.92 16.00
CA PHE A 156 -7.49 -45.15 14.91
C PHE A 156 -6.01 -44.80 15.16
N LEU A 157 -5.59 -44.78 16.44
CA LEU A 157 -4.29 -44.28 16.89
C LEU A 157 -3.41 -45.33 17.59
N SER A 158 -3.91 -46.56 17.78
CA SER A 158 -3.26 -47.64 18.53
C SER A 158 -1.92 -48.10 17.94
N HIS A 159 -1.76 -48.03 16.62
CA HIS A 159 -0.55 -48.43 15.90
C HIS A 159 0.12 -47.27 15.14
N TYR A 160 -0.41 -46.06 15.28
CA TYR A 160 0.10 -44.91 14.54
C TYR A 160 1.26 -44.25 15.31
N VAL A 161 2.41 -44.17 14.64
CA VAL A 161 3.57 -43.39 15.07
C VAL A 161 3.73 -42.26 14.05
N PRO A 162 3.71 -40.98 14.47
CA PRO A 162 3.86 -39.86 13.57
C PRO A 162 5.27 -39.89 12.95
N ASP A 163 5.32 -40.03 11.62
CA ASP A 163 6.55 -40.24 10.88
C ASP A 163 7.13 -38.87 10.47
N GLY A 164 8.06 -38.36 11.28
CA GLY A 164 8.80 -37.11 11.02
C GLY A 164 7.93 -35.83 10.92
N PRO A 165 8.55 -34.64 10.97
CA PRO A 165 7.81 -33.38 10.91
C PRO A 165 7.12 -33.20 9.54
N PHE A 166 5.86 -32.75 9.54
CA PHE A 166 5.08 -32.35 8.36
C PHE A 166 5.77 -31.33 7.44
N ALA A 167 6.77 -30.62 7.97
CA ALA A 167 7.66 -29.77 7.20
C ALA A 167 9.07 -30.36 7.24
N CYS A 168 9.60 -30.75 6.09
CA CYS A 168 11.00 -31.18 5.89
C CYS A 168 12.03 -30.05 6.14
N LEU A 169 11.67 -29.01 6.90
CA LEU A 169 12.51 -27.86 7.21
C LEU A 169 12.79 -27.90 8.71
N ARG A 170 14.01 -28.27 9.10
CA ARG A 170 14.52 -27.90 10.42
C ARG A 170 14.65 -26.39 10.43
N GLN A 171 14.38 -25.75 11.56
CA GLN A 171 14.62 -24.31 11.77
C GLN A 171 16.05 -23.83 11.43
N ASN A 172 16.99 -24.76 11.17
CA ASN A 172 18.39 -24.47 10.85
C ASN A 172 18.72 -24.52 9.34
N ASP A 173 17.77 -24.84 8.46
CA ASP A 173 18.06 -25.01 7.02
C ASP A 173 18.17 -23.69 6.25
N GLY A 174 18.14 -22.54 6.94
CA GLY A 174 18.04 -21.20 6.34
C GLY A 174 19.15 -20.19 6.65
N LEU A 175 20.27 -20.58 7.27
CA LEU A 175 21.41 -19.68 7.49
C LEU A 175 22.64 -20.20 6.74
N SER A 176 22.60 -20.11 5.42
CA SER A 176 23.81 -20.16 4.61
C SER A 176 24.49 -18.79 4.71
N ASP A 177 25.33 -18.61 5.74
CA ASP A 177 26.32 -17.54 5.77
C ASP A 177 27.27 -17.69 4.56
N LYS A 178 27.02 -16.92 3.51
CA LYS A 178 28.04 -16.60 2.51
C LYS A 178 28.41 -15.13 2.69
N PHE A 179 29.49 -14.93 3.46
CA PHE A 179 30.39 -13.80 3.31
C PHE A 179 31.18 -13.95 2.01
#